data_AF-R2QUZ6-F1
#
_entry.id   AF-R2QUZ6-F1
#
_cell.length_a   1.000
_cell.length_b   1.000
_cell.length_c   1.000
_cell.angle_alpha   90.00
_cell.angle_beta   90.00
_cell.angle_gamma   90.00
#
_symmetry.space_group_name_H-M   'P 1'
#
loop_
_entity.id
_entity.type
_entity.pdbx_description
1 polymer ?
#
loop_
_entity_poly.entity_id
_entity_poly.type
_entity_poly.pdbx_seq_one_letter_code
_entity_poly.pdbx_strand_id
1 'polypeptide(L)'
;MIETPANWLTIYEGSNINFQYDLMLPEQMIHSFYNHFIGADTIANKQSVILVSENASEKELSAATYALAGASRIITTKNELLQLDSLKGQRDQPYQMIIGLYDSIPEEYRKQISDKNLEEKAILQLIDSGEKHVLIATSKNEDLLIRTGRYLGNQELMTQTEKPIKEITNTTATFSSTLEFDGNYPLSSSGDKLSGANHQEQVYFVNLPVDRNNTNGSTMHLKFNYADNLDFDTSLVTISINDRPIGSKKLSAAKASADELLLEFPDDLDMTDSFVLKVGFDLIVKNPKNVKTNQTPWAYIENTSAAFIKTQELDTMLFSNYPNMFIKSHSFGDLGIILPEKMDEHYFKTVTNLFNLIGNYAQSNVGEITYFKTPPKEAILSTHNLIVLGTPKDNPLIKSLNSKLFFKYDKSFKTFLSNEKLSIEEEYGKQIGTAQLLFSPYKESAAMLVLTGTTPETVFLASTQLDTQKNNAVYKGDTVVIDNNYKRYDYRFKKDVSRSDQENLGERVINNHKLAVYITVFLLVLFIIGLSTFFILKKNIKGGNNDGTR
;
A
#
# COMPACT_ATOMS: atom_id res chain seq x y z
N MET A 1 49.74 6.37 20.16
CA MET A 1 48.56 5.79 19.50
C MET A 1 47.83 4.99 20.56
N ILE A 2 46.62 5.40 20.94
CA ILE A 2 45.75 4.59 21.80
C ILE A 2 44.94 3.76 20.81
N GLU A 3 45.23 2.45 20.74
CA GLU A 3 44.37 1.50 20.07
C GLU A 3 43.00 1.54 20.76
N THR A 4 41.96 1.94 20.05
CA THR A 4 40.59 1.51 20.39
C THR A 4 40.57 0.00 20.22
N PRO A 5 40.30 -0.81 21.26
CA PRO A 5 40.04 -2.22 21.04
C PRO A 5 38.79 -2.29 20.18
N ALA A 6 38.93 -2.79 18.96
CA ALA A 6 37.80 -3.15 18.12
C ALA A 6 37.07 -4.30 18.82
N ASN A 7 36.15 -3.96 19.73
CA ASN A 7 35.22 -4.90 20.31
C ASN A 7 34.11 -5.11 19.29
N TRP A 8 34.30 -6.05 18.38
CA TRP A 8 33.26 -6.46 17.43
C TRP A 8 32.61 -7.75 17.93
N LEU A 9 31.27 -7.78 17.86
CA LEU A 9 30.45 -8.97 18.05
C LEU A 9 29.84 -9.31 16.69
N THR A 10 30.15 -10.49 16.16
CA THR A 10 29.53 -10.97 14.92
C THR A 10 28.38 -11.91 15.27
N ILE A 11 27.18 -11.56 14.81
CA ILE A 11 26.01 -12.45 14.83
C ILE A 11 25.91 -13.08 13.44
N TYR A 12 26.01 -14.41 13.35
CA TYR A 12 25.90 -15.13 12.09
C TYR A 12 24.43 -15.24 11.65
N GLU A 13 24.15 -15.27 10.35
CA GLU A 13 22.79 -15.50 9.82
C GLU A 13 22.17 -16.81 10.33
N GLY A 14 22.98 -17.80 10.70
CA GLY A 14 22.52 -19.07 11.30
C GLY A 14 22.15 -18.98 12.79
N SER A 15 22.35 -17.84 13.44
CA SER A 15 21.94 -17.63 14.83
C SER A 15 20.41 -17.68 14.92
N ASN A 16 19.88 -18.58 15.73
CA ASN A 16 18.44 -18.71 15.98
C ASN A 16 18.13 -18.54 17.47
N ILE A 17 16.89 -18.16 17.75
CA ILE A 17 16.29 -18.21 19.07
C ILE A 17 15.14 -19.19 18.96
N ASN A 18 15.17 -20.24 19.78
CA ASN A 18 14.10 -21.23 19.83
C ASN A 18 13.19 -20.93 21.03
N PHE A 19 11.88 -20.84 20.80
CA PHE A 19 10.89 -20.66 21.85
C PHE A 19 10.07 -21.94 21.95
N GLN A 20 9.91 -22.45 23.18
CA GLN A 20 8.96 -23.52 23.49
C GLN A 20 7.82 -22.91 24.30
N TYR A 21 6.59 -23.13 23.83
CA TYR A 21 5.38 -22.71 24.51
C TYR A 21 4.26 -23.69 24.17
N ASP A 22 3.26 -23.75 25.04
CA ASP A 22 2.01 -24.44 24.77
C ASP A 22 0.98 -23.42 24.27
N LEU A 23 0.35 -23.72 23.14
CA LEU A 23 -0.79 -22.94 22.67
C LEU A 23 -1.99 -23.23 23.57
N MET A 24 -2.50 -22.20 24.23
CA MET A 24 -3.76 -22.30 24.96
C MET A 24 -4.90 -22.41 23.95
N LEU A 25 -5.93 -23.20 24.27
CA LEU A 25 -7.14 -23.23 23.45
C LEU A 25 -7.87 -21.87 23.53
N PRO A 26 -8.56 -21.45 22.45
CA PRO A 26 -9.34 -20.22 22.49
C PRO A 26 -10.44 -20.33 23.55
N GLU A 27 -10.67 -19.22 24.23
CA GLU A 27 -11.85 -19.04 25.06
C GLU A 27 -13.09 -18.87 24.17
N GLN A 28 -14.28 -19.10 24.71
CA GLN A 28 -15.54 -18.91 23.99
C GLN A 28 -15.91 -17.42 23.87
N MET A 29 -15.00 -16.62 23.32
CA MET A 29 -15.15 -15.19 23.08
C MET A 29 -14.57 -14.81 21.72
N ILE A 30 -15.18 -13.82 21.05
CA ILE A 30 -14.79 -13.39 19.70
C ILE A 30 -13.33 -12.92 19.66
N HIS A 31 -12.85 -12.15 20.64
CA HIS A 31 -11.45 -11.71 20.69
C HIS A 31 -10.46 -12.88 20.79
N SER A 32 -10.78 -13.90 21.60
CA SER A 32 -9.92 -15.06 21.78
C SER A 32 -9.89 -15.90 20.50
N PHE A 33 -11.05 -16.18 19.88
CA PHE A 33 -11.10 -16.79 18.55
C PHE A 33 -10.25 -16.02 17.53
N TYR A 34 -10.43 -14.71 17.44
CA TYR A 34 -9.75 -13.89 16.44
C TYR A 34 -8.23 -13.95 16.58
N ASN A 35 -7.71 -13.84 17.81
CA ASN A 35 -6.27 -13.94 18.09
C ASN A 35 -5.66 -15.28 17.65
N HIS A 36 -6.40 -16.38 17.80
CA HIS A 36 -5.96 -17.69 17.33
C HIS A 36 -6.12 -17.85 15.82
N PHE A 37 -7.22 -17.33 15.24
CA PHE A 37 -7.49 -17.37 13.81
C PHE A 37 -6.41 -16.67 12.97
N ILE A 38 -5.88 -15.55 13.45
CA ILE A 38 -4.78 -14.81 12.78
C ILE A 38 -3.39 -15.19 13.31
N GLY A 39 -3.31 -16.11 14.28
CA GLY A 39 -2.08 -16.45 14.98
C GLY A 39 -1.01 -16.94 14.01
N ALA A 40 0.25 -16.54 14.24
CA ALA A 40 1.35 -16.86 13.32
C ALA A 40 1.48 -18.36 13.04
N ASP A 41 1.35 -19.21 14.07
CA ASP A 41 1.37 -20.67 13.91
C ASP A 41 0.16 -21.19 13.15
N THR A 42 -1.04 -20.67 13.47
CA THR A 42 -2.29 -21.08 12.83
C THR A 42 -2.24 -20.81 11.34
N ILE A 43 -1.74 -19.63 10.95
CA ILE A 43 -1.56 -19.27 9.55
C ILE A 43 -0.44 -20.11 8.91
N ALA A 44 0.71 -20.23 9.56
CA ALA A 44 1.84 -21.01 9.04
C ALA A 44 1.47 -22.49 8.78
N ASN A 45 0.59 -23.05 9.62
CA ASN A 45 0.12 -24.43 9.50
C ASN A 45 -1.20 -24.58 8.70
N LYS A 46 -1.68 -23.50 8.03
CA LYS A 46 -2.89 -23.51 7.19
C LYS A 46 -4.15 -23.95 7.92
N GLN A 47 -4.27 -23.57 9.19
CA GLN A 47 -5.36 -23.96 10.09
C GLN A 47 -6.54 -22.97 10.11
N SER A 48 -6.47 -21.88 9.33
CA SER A 48 -7.50 -20.85 9.24
C SER A 48 -8.06 -20.71 7.83
N VAL A 49 -9.38 -20.51 7.73
CA VAL A 49 -10.07 -20.27 6.45
C VAL A 49 -11.30 -19.37 6.61
N ILE A 50 -11.51 -18.50 5.62
CA ILE A 50 -12.76 -17.74 5.43
C ILE A 50 -13.60 -18.47 4.39
N LEU A 51 -14.87 -18.72 4.70
CA LEU A 51 -15.78 -19.49 3.87
C LEU A 51 -17.00 -18.65 3.49
N VAL A 52 -17.38 -18.74 2.22
CA VAL A 52 -18.60 -18.13 1.65
C VAL A 52 -19.39 -19.15 0.84
N SER A 53 -20.65 -18.87 0.52
CA SER A 53 -21.41 -19.73 -0.38
C SER A 53 -20.74 -19.89 -1.75
N GLU A 54 -20.82 -21.07 -2.37
CA GLU A 54 -20.36 -21.28 -3.76
C GLU A 54 -21.09 -20.33 -4.73
N ASN A 55 -22.34 -19.97 -4.41
CA ASN A 55 -23.15 -19.03 -5.20
C ASN A 55 -23.18 -17.62 -4.59
N ALA A 56 -22.22 -17.29 -3.71
CA ALA A 56 -22.19 -16.04 -2.95
C ALA A 56 -22.53 -14.81 -3.81
N SER A 57 -23.41 -13.95 -3.32
CA SER A 57 -23.72 -12.68 -3.97
C SER A 57 -22.49 -11.77 -4.04
N GLU A 58 -22.54 -10.74 -4.88
CA GLU A 58 -21.48 -9.72 -4.95
C GLU A 58 -21.22 -9.09 -3.57
N LYS A 59 -22.29 -8.93 -2.76
CA LYS A 59 -22.25 -8.34 -1.42
C LYS A 59 -21.67 -9.29 -0.39
N GLU A 60 -21.96 -10.59 -0.48
CA GLU A 60 -21.31 -11.63 0.34
C GLU A 60 -19.80 -11.68 0.07
N LEU A 61 -19.39 -11.61 -1.19
CA LEU A 61 -17.97 -11.56 -1.57
C LEU A 61 -17.29 -10.27 -1.09
N SER A 62 -17.94 -9.10 -1.21
CA SER A 62 -17.43 -7.84 -0.64
C SER A 62 -17.21 -7.97 0.87
N ALA A 63 -18.20 -8.48 1.61
CA ALA A 63 -18.10 -8.65 3.07
C ALA A 63 -16.94 -9.57 3.46
N ALA A 64 -16.81 -10.72 2.78
CA ALA A 64 -15.71 -11.65 3.03
C ALA A 64 -14.34 -11.09 2.65
N THR A 65 -14.28 -10.24 1.61
CA THR A 65 -13.04 -9.59 1.20
C THR A 65 -12.60 -8.52 2.19
N TYR A 66 -13.53 -7.75 2.78
CA TYR A 66 -13.18 -6.84 3.87
C TYR A 66 -12.60 -7.58 5.09
N ALA A 67 -13.19 -8.73 5.45
CA ALA A 67 -12.68 -9.58 6.53
C ALA A 67 -11.30 -10.14 6.19
N LEU A 68 -11.11 -10.68 4.98
CA LEU A 68 -9.83 -11.20 4.49
C LEU A 68 -8.74 -10.13 4.52
N ALA A 69 -9.00 -8.98 3.89
CA ALA A 69 -8.02 -7.91 3.77
C ALA A 69 -7.63 -7.35 5.15
N GLY A 70 -8.60 -7.10 6.03
CA GLY A 70 -8.33 -6.62 7.38
C GLY A 70 -7.59 -7.62 8.27
N ALA A 71 -7.89 -8.92 8.14
CA ALA A 71 -7.16 -9.98 8.83
C ALA A 71 -5.74 -10.17 8.26
N SER A 72 -5.56 -10.06 6.93
CA SER A 72 -4.24 -10.22 6.29
C SER A 72 -3.24 -9.15 6.74
N ARG A 73 -3.70 -7.90 6.93
CA ARG A 73 -2.91 -6.75 7.40
C ARG A 73 -2.01 -7.04 8.60
N ILE A 74 -2.43 -7.96 9.46
CA ILE A 74 -1.82 -8.22 10.77
C ILE A 74 -1.13 -9.59 10.84
N ILE A 75 -1.22 -10.37 9.76
CA ILE A 75 -0.51 -11.63 9.61
C ILE A 75 0.97 -11.31 9.36
N THR A 76 1.83 -11.81 10.25
CA THR A 76 3.28 -11.56 10.19
C THR A 76 4.06 -12.60 9.39
N THR A 77 3.41 -13.69 9.00
CA THR A 77 4.03 -14.75 8.18
C THR A 77 4.24 -14.24 6.76
N LYS A 78 5.45 -14.40 6.23
CA LYS A 78 5.83 -13.80 4.93
C LYS A 78 5.37 -14.59 3.70
N ASN A 79 4.99 -15.86 3.87
CA ASN A 79 4.79 -16.79 2.76
C ASN A 79 3.44 -17.55 2.79
N GLU A 80 2.70 -17.49 3.90
CA GLU A 80 1.46 -18.25 4.05
C GLU A 80 0.29 -17.28 4.11
N LEU A 81 -0.76 -17.58 3.35
CA LEU A 81 -1.90 -16.70 3.11
C LEU A 81 -3.12 -17.18 3.89
N LEU A 82 -3.94 -16.24 4.36
CA LEU A 82 -5.27 -16.58 4.84
C LEU A 82 -6.17 -16.92 3.65
N GLN A 83 -6.74 -18.11 3.63
CA GLN A 83 -7.52 -18.59 2.49
C GLN A 83 -8.96 -18.06 2.53
N LEU A 84 -9.46 -17.61 1.38
CA LEU A 84 -10.88 -17.42 1.11
C LEU A 84 -11.34 -18.53 0.17
N ASP A 85 -12.40 -19.24 0.53
CA ASP A 85 -12.88 -20.41 -0.21
C ASP A 85 -14.41 -20.55 -0.11
N SER A 86 -14.96 -21.48 -0.89
CA SER A 86 -16.37 -21.85 -0.84
C SER A 86 -16.70 -22.81 0.29
N LEU A 87 -17.95 -22.79 0.76
CA LEU A 87 -18.54 -23.75 1.69
C LEU A 87 -18.69 -25.17 1.09
N LYS A 88 -18.31 -25.38 -0.16
CA LYS A 88 -18.46 -26.67 -0.84
C LYS A 88 -17.34 -27.62 -0.44
N GLY A 89 -17.72 -28.81 0.00
CA GLY A 89 -16.79 -29.88 0.40
C GLY A 89 -16.42 -29.81 1.87
N GLN A 90 -15.63 -30.78 2.33
CA GLN A 90 -15.18 -30.84 3.71
C GLN A 90 -14.07 -29.81 3.98
N ARG A 91 -14.09 -29.19 5.17
CA ARG A 91 -13.02 -28.29 5.65
C ARG A 91 -12.53 -28.77 7.01
N ASP A 92 -11.24 -29.10 7.05
CA ASP A 92 -10.56 -29.68 8.21
C ASP A 92 -9.83 -28.62 9.05
N GLN A 93 -9.79 -27.37 8.57
CA GLN A 93 -9.24 -26.24 9.31
C GLN A 93 -10.01 -26.07 10.63
N PRO A 94 -9.33 -26.06 11.79
CA PRO A 94 -9.99 -25.91 13.09
C PRO A 94 -10.58 -24.51 13.27
N TYR A 95 -10.00 -23.46 12.68
CA TYR A 95 -10.50 -22.09 12.78
C TYR A 95 -11.18 -21.66 11.49
N GLN A 96 -12.48 -21.41 11.55
CA GLN A 96 -13.28 -21.07 10.37
C GLN A 96 -14.07 -19.79 10.60
N MET A 97 -14.10 -18.93 9.59
CA MET A 97 -14.97 -17.76 9.56
C MET A 97 -15.96 -17.92 8.41
N ILE A 98 -17.24 -18.12 8.72
CA ILE A 98 -18.28 -18.29 7.69
C ILE A 98 -19.04 -16.98 7.54
N ILE A 99 -19.03 -16.42 6.33
CA ILE A 99 -19.64 -15.13 6.03
C ILE A 99 -20.68 -15.34 4.93
N GLY A 100 -21.93 -14.96 5.21
CA GLY A 100 -22.99 -15.08 4.22
C GLY A 100 -24.32 -14.57 4.69
N LEU A 101 -25.23 -14.36 3.75
CA LEU A 101 -26.63 -14.10 4.06
C LEU A 101 -27.22 -15.28 4.84
N TYR A 102 -28.24 -15.02 5.65
CA TYR A 102 -28.82 -16.04 6.53
C TYR A 102 -29.22 -17.30 5.77
N ASP A 103 -29.75 -17.19 4.56
CA ASP A 103 -30.14 -18.35 3.76
C ASP A 103 -28.98 -19.03 3.00
N SER A 104 -27.82 -18.38 2.94
CA SER A 104 -26.62 -18.87 2.26
C SER A 104 -25.69 -19.67 3.17
N ILE A 105 -25.85 -19.59 4.49
CA ILE A 105 -25.02 -20.34 5.45
C ILE A 105 -25.60 -21.75 5.75
N PRO A 106 -24.77 -22.74 6.15
CA PRO A 106 -25.23 -24.10 6.41
C PRO A 106 -26.32 -24.19 7.50
N GLU A 107 -27.28 -25.09 7.30
CA GLU A 107 -28.45 -25.24 8.18
C GLU A 107 -28.08 -25.56 9.64
N GLU A 108 -26.98 -26.30 9.85
CA GLU A 108 -26.46 -26.62 11.19
C GLU A 108 -26.08 -25.38 12.02
N TYR A 109 -25.65 -24.30 11.35
CA TYR A 109 -25.35 -23.03 12.01
C TYR A 109 -26.59 -22.14 12.09
N ARG A 110 -27.47 -22.14 11.07
CA ARG A 110 -28.73 -21.38 11.09
C ARG A 110 -29.60 -21.70 12.29
N LYS A 111 -29.69 -22.98 12.66
CA LYS A 111 -30.47 -23.45 13.82
C LYS A 111 -29.97 -22.92 15.16
N GLN A 112 -28.70 -22.52 15.24
CA GLN A 112 -28.07 -22.00 16.46
C GLN A 112 -28.15 -20.48 16.56
N ILE A 113 -28.60 -19.81 15.50
CA ILE A 113 -28.70 -18.35 15.40
C ILE A 113 -30.18 -17.96 15.41
N SER A 114 -30.55 -17.04 16.30
CA SER A 114 -31.90 -16.48 16.33
C SER A 114 -32.18 -15.72 15.03
N ASP A 115 -33.23 -16.12 14.32
CA ASP A 115 -33.64 -15.52 13.04
C ASP A 115 -34.37 -14.16 13.22
N LYS A 116 -34.63 -13.77 14.48
CA LYS A 116 -35.37 -12.56 14.82
C LYS A 116 -34.61 -11.29 14.45
N ASN A 117 -35.27 -10.44 13.66
CA ASN A 117 -34.82 -9.11 13.23
C ASN A 117 -33.52 -9.09 12.42
N LEU A 118 -33.14 -10.19 11.75
CA LEU A 118 -31.95 -10.23 10.90
C LEU A 118 -32.01 -9.31 9.65
N GLU A 119 -33.14 -8.66 9.40
CA GLU A 119 -33.29 -7.59 8.40
C GLU A 119 -32.75 -6.23 8.90
N GLU A 120 -32.75 -6.03 10.23
CA GLU A 120 -32.39 -4.78 10.90
C GLU A 120 -31.02 -4.87 11.61
N LYS A 121 -30.49 -6.08 11.75
CA LYS A 121 -29.16 -6.36 12.32
C LYS A 121 -28.46 -7.52 11.62
N ALA A 122 -27.14 -7.53 11.74
CA ALA A 122 -26.30 -8.68 11.51
C ALA A 122 -25.85 -9.28 12.84
N ILE A 123 -25.53 -10.57 12.83
CA ILE A 123 -25.04 -11.32 13.98
C ILE A 123 -23.65 -11.87 13.66
N LEU A 124 -22.72 -11.59 14.58
CA LEU A 124 -21.49 -12.36 14.76
C LEU A 124 -21.70 -13.33 15.92
N GLN A 125 -21.52 -14.62 15.68
CA GLN A 125 -21.68 -15.65 16.72
C GLN A 125 -20.58 -16.70 16.62
N LEU A 126 -19.84 -16.87 17.72
CA LEU A 126 -18.86 -17.94 17.88
C LEU A 126 -19.58 -19.22 18.29
N ILE A 127 -19.32 -20.29 17.52
CA ILE A 127 -19.79 -21.64 17.76
C ILE A 127 -18.55 -22.51 17.95
N ASP A 128 -18.41 -23.10 19.12
CA ASP A 128 -17.25 -23.89 19.53
C ASP A 128 -17.66 -25.34 19.79
N SER A 129 -17.01 -26.28 19.12
CA SER A 129 -17.20 -27.72 19.32
C SER A 129 -15.94 -28.43 19.86
N GLY A 130 -14.96 -27.68 20.38
CA GLY A 130 -13.69 -28.17 20.89
C GLY A 130 -12.65 -28.45 19.79
N GLU A 131 -13.03 -29.20 18.75
CA GLU A 131 -12.16 -29.47 17.59
C GLU A 131 -12.28 -28.42 16.48
N LYS A 132 -13.41 -27.69 16.45
CA LYS A 132 -13.68 -26.63 15.47
C LYS A 132 -14.21 -25.39 16.20
N HIS A 133 -13.59 -24.26 15.90
CA HIS A 133 -13.98 -22.95 16.36
C HIS A 133 -14.47 -22.17 15.14
N VAL A 134 -15.77 -21.88 15.10
CA VAL A 134 -16.42 -21.31 13.93
C VAL A 134 -17.05 -19.98 14.29
N LEU A 135 -16.58 -18.89 13.68
CA LEU A 135 -17.22 -17.59 13.77
C LEU A 135 -18.17 -17.40 12.58
N ILE A 136 -19.46 -17.33 12.86
CA ILE A 136 -20.48 -17.07 11.85
C ILE A 136 -20.78 -15.58 11.80
N ALA A 137 -20.80 -15.02 10.59
CA ALA A 137 -21.23 -13.67 10.29
C ALA A 137 -22.41 -13.70 9.32
N THR A 138 -23.58 -13.26 9.78
CA THR A 138 -24.79 -13.38 8.98
C THR A 138 -25.79 -12.25 9.17
N SER A 139 -26.55 -11.96 8.11
CA SER A 139 -27.70 -11.04 8.08
C SER A 139 -28.65 -11.46 6.97
N LYS A 140 -29.90 -11.00 7.00
CA LYS A 140 -30.78 -11.05 5.82
C LYS A 140 -30.61 -9.81 4.93
N ASN A 141 -29.91 -8.80 5.42
CA ASN A 141 -29.64 -7.54 4.74
C ASN A 141 -28.18 -7.47 4.26
N GLU A 142 -27.99 -7.24 2.96
CA GLU A 142 -26.68 -7.21 2.31
C GLU A 142 -25.78 -6.07 2.81
N ASP A 143 -26.33 -4.88 3.10
CA ASP A 143 -25.55 -3.74 3.57
C ASP A 143 -25.07 -3.94 5.02
N LEU A 144 -25.90 -4.58 5.85
CA LEU A 144 -25.51 -4.99 7.20
C LEU A 144 -24.45 -6.10 7.18
N LEU A 145 -24.49 -6.99 6.18
CA LEU A 145 -23.44 -7.99 5.99
C LEU A 145 -22.11 -7.33 5.56
N ILE A 146 -22.12 -6.35 4.65
CA ILE A 146 -20.91 -5.57 4.32
C ILE A 146 -20.36 -4.87 5.56
N ARG A 147 -21.22 -4.21 6.33
CA ARG A 147 -20.81 -3.56 7.59
C ARG A 147 -20.17 -4.55 8.56
N THR A 148 -20.70 -5.78 8.60
CA THR A 148 -20.12 -6.87 9.38
C THR A 148 -18.76 -7.32 8.85
N GLY A 149 -18.59 -7.41 7.53
CA GLY A 149 -17.28 -7.63 6.91
C GLY A 149 -16.25 -6.57 7.31
N ARG A 150 -16.66 -5.29 7.37
CA ARG A 150 -15.80 -4.19 7.89
C ARG A 150 -15.48 -4.36 9.37
N TYR A 151 -16.44 -4.79 10.20
CA TYR A 151 -16.20 -5.09 11.61
C TYR A 151 -15.14 -6.20 11.77
N LEU A 152 -15.28 -7.29 11.01
CA LEU A 152 -14.34 -8.42 11.01
C LEU A 152 -12.94 -8.00 10.55
N GLY A 153 -12.86 -7.09 9.56
CA GLY A 153 -11.60 -6.52 9.10
C GLY A 153 -10.99 -5.45 10.03
N ASN A 154 -11.64 -5.13 11.15
CA ASN A 154 -11.16 -4.15 12.12
C ASN A 154 -10.58 -4.87 13.35
N GLN A 155 -9.25 -4.92 13.43
CA GLN A 155 -8.53 -5.62 14.50
C GLN A 155 -8.90 -5.08 15.88
N GLU A 156 -9.02 -3.77 16.04
CA GLU A 156 -9.34 -3.13 17.31
C GLU A 156 -10.71 -3.59 17.82
N LEU A 157 -11.71 -3.60 16.94
CA LEU A 157 -13.05 -4.10 17.28
C LEU A 157 -13.03 -5.59 17.61
N MET A 158 -12.34 -6.40 16.81
CA MET A 158 -12.26 -7.85 17.03
C MET A 158 -11.58 -8.18 18.36
N THR A 159 -10.48 -7.49 18.69
CA THR A 159 -9.74 -7.69 19.95
C THR A 159 -10.47 -7.15 21.19
N GLN A 160 -11.33 -6.14 21.04
CA GLN A 160 -12.16 -5.59 22.12
C GLN A 160 -13.48 -6.35 22.35
N THR A 161 -13.83 -7.32 21.49
CA THR A 161 -15.11 -8.02 21.59
C THR A 161 -15.05 -9.19 22.58
N GLU A 162 -15.21 -8.87 23.86
CA GLU A 162 -15.27 -9.81 25.00
C GLU A 162 -16.64 -10.51 25.14
N LYS A 163 -17.20 -11.00 24.03
CA LYS A 163 -18.49 -11.71 24.00
C LYS A 163 -18.48 -12.83 22.95
N PRO A 164 -19.24 -13.92 23.14
CA PRO A 164 -19.42 -14.95 22.10
C PRO A 164 -20.37 -14.51 20.98
N ILE A 165 -21.24 -13.54 21.25
CA ILE A 165 -22.23 -13.02 20.29
C ILE A 165 -22.15 -11.49 20.25
N LYS A 166 -22.14 -10.92 19.05
CA LYS A 166 -22.17 -9.48 18.81
C LYS A 166 -23.21 -9.14 17.74
N GLU A 167 -24.12 -8.23 18.08
CA GLU A 167 -25.04 -7.65 17.11
C GLU A 167 -24.42 -6.42 16.46
N ILE A 168 -24.62 -6.30 15.15
CA ILE A 168 -24.16 -5.18 14.33
C ILE A 168 -25.38 -4.57 13.65
N THR A 169 -25.56 -3.27 13.87
CA THR A 169 -26.68 -2.48 13.35
C THR A 169 -26.16 -1.37 12.45
N ASN A 170 -27.07 -0.64 11.80
CA ASN A 170 -26.72 0.54 11.00
C ASN A 170 -26.00 1.65 11.78
N THR A 171 -26.10 1.66 13.11
CA THR A 171 -25.42 2.62 13.99
C THR A 171 -24.08 2.12 14.52
N THR A 172 -23.73 0.85 14.28
CA THR A 172 -22.45 0.29 14.74
C THR A 172 -21.31 0.88 13.91
N ALA A 173 -20.39 1.60 14.55
CA ALA A 173 -19.18 2.11 13.91
C ALA A 173 -18.22 0.96 13.62
N THR A 174 -17.76 0.86 12.37
CA THR A 174 -16.89 -0.23 11.90
C THR A 174 -15.63 0.27 11.21
N PHE A 175 -15.45 1.58 11.07
CA PHE A 175 -14.25 2.16 10.48
C PHE A 175 -13.03 1.87 11.35
N SER A 176 -11.93 1.46 10.71
CA SER A 176 -10.62 1.40 11.36
C SER A 176 -10.04 2.79 11.54
N SER A 177 -9.28 3.01 12.62
CA SER A 177 -8.52 4.24 12.78
C SER A 177 -7.54 4.41 11.61
N THR A 178 -7.46 5.62 11.06
CA THR A 178 -6.38 6.01 10.15
C THR A 178 -5.53 7.04 10.86
N LEU A 179 -4.22 6.79 10.95
CA LEU A 179 -3.28 7.85 11.26
C LEU A 179 -3.17 8.69 9.99
N GLU A 180 -3.74 9.88 9.98
CA GLU A 180 -3.49 10.81 8.88
C GLU A 180 -2.00 11.16 8.88
N PHE A 181 -1.32 10.83 7.78
CA PHE A 181 0.05 11.25 7.57
C PHE A 181 0.05 12.69 7.05
N ASP A 182 0.26 13.64 7.96
CA ASP A 182 0.40 15.07 7.68
C ASP A 182 1.81 15.44 7.16
N GLY A 183 2.68 14.45 6.98
CA GLY A 183 4.08 14.62 6.60
C GLY A 183 5.01 14.82 7.79
N ASN A 184 4.48 15.04 9.00
CA ASN A 184 5.29 15.34 10.18
C ASN A 184 5.70 14.05 10.91
N TYR A 185 7.01 13.82 11.01
CA TYR A 185 7.59 12.67 11.68
C TYR A 185 8.39 13.14 12.91
N PRO A 186 7.85 13.02 14.13
CA PRO A 186 8.61 13.31 15.34
C PRO A 186 9.75 12.30 15.51
N LEU A 187 10.98 12.77 15.75
CA LEU A 187 12.12 11.86 15.91
C LEU A 187 12.01 11.05 17.20
N SER A 188 11.57 11.67 18.29
CA SER A 188 11.39 11.02 19.60
C SER A 188 10.26 11.66 20.38
N SER A 189 9.51 10.86 21.14
CA SER A 189 8.41 11.35 21.99
C SER A 189 8.91 11.97 23.30
N SER A 190 10.04 11.49 23.82
CA SER A 190 10.65 11.96 25.08
C SER A 190 11.96 12.70 24.89
N GLY A 191 12.61 12.58 23.72
CA GLY A 191 13.97 13.05 23.47
C GLY A 191 14.99 11.97 23.79
N ASP A 192 16.19 12.08 23.20
CA ASP A 192 17.19 11.02 23.22
C ASP A 192 18.54 11.55 23.72
N LYS A 193 19.09 10.89 24.75
CA LYS A 193 20.40 11.23 25.29
C LYS A 193 21.47 10.30 24.74
N LEU A 194 22.48 10.88 24.11
CA LEU A 194 23.71 10.22 23.68
C LEU A 194 24.82 10.55 24.67
N SER A 195 25.60 9.55 25.10
CA SER A 195 26.66 9.73 26.09
C SER A 195 27.93 8.98 25.69
N GLY A 196 29.09 9.61 25.90
CA GLY A 196 30.38 9.08 25.52
C GLY A 196 31.12 9.98 24.55
N ALA A 197 32.45 9.91 24.56
CA ALA A 197 33.30 10.68 23.67
C ALA A 197 33.32 10.09 22.26
N ASN A 198 33.82 10.88 21.30
CA ASN A 198 33.89 10.55 19.87
C ASN A 198 32.50 10.41 19.26
N HIS A 199 32.37 9.52 18.28
CA HIS A 199 31.15 9.34 17.52
C HIS A 199 30.07 8.62 18.35
N GLN A 200 28.92 9.26 18.49
CA GLN A 200 27.71 8.70 19.07
C GLN A 200 26.56 8.92 18.08
N GLU A 201 25.73 7.91 17.84
CA GLU A 201 24.64 8.02 16.88
C GLU A 201 23.31 7.59 17.47
N GLN A 202 22.25 8.30 17.05
CA GLN A 202 20.88 7.87 17.22
C GLN A 202 20.30 7.53 15.85
N VAL A 203 19.62 6.39 15.77
CA VAL A 203 19.01 5.88 14.55
C VAL A 203 17.50 5.96 14.68
N TYR A 204 16.85 6.49 13.64
CA TYR A 204 15.40 6.59 13.52
C TYR A 204 14.95 5.89 12.24
N PHE A 205 13.98 4.99 12.37
CA PHE A 205 13.37 4.27 11.24
C PHE A 205 12.11 5.01 10.81
N VAL A 206 12.17 5.71 9.68
CA VAL A 206 11.02 6.44 9.14
C VAL A 206 10.26 5.53 8.18
N ASN A 207 8.98 5.31 8.46
CA ASN A 207 8.07 4.58 7.59
C ASN A 207 7.05 5.57 7.00
N LEU A 208 6.85 5.50 5.70
CA LEU A 208 5.95 6.38 4.96
C LEU A 208 4.69 5.63 4.51
N PRO A 209 3.61 6.36 4.21
CA PRO A 209 2.50 5.83 3.43
C PRO A 209 2.97 5.15 2.15
N VAL A 210 2.62 3.88 1.98
CA VAL A 210 2.98 3.05 0.82
C VAL A 210 2.35 3.52 -0.49
N ASP A 211 1.26 4.30 -0.46
CA ASP A 211 0.58 4.83 -1.64
C ASP A 211 1.16 6.16 -2.15
N ARG A 212 2.28 6.60 -1.58
CA ARG A 212 2.91 7.87 -1.93
C ARG A 212 4.38 7.71 -2.28
N ASN A 213 4.82 8.50 -3.26
CA ASN A 213 6.23 8.74 -3.50
C ASN A 213 6.71 9.93 -2.68
N ASN A 214 7.97 9.87 -2.27
CA ASN A 214 8.67 11.07 -1.83
C ASN A 214 8.81 12.06 -2.98
N THR A 215 8.69 13.34 -2.67
CA THR A 215 8.90 14.43 -3.62
C THR A 215 9.86 15.46 -3.02
N ASN A 216 10.50 16.22 -3.89
CA ASN A 216 11.51 17.19 -3.50
C ASN A 216 10.92 18.26 -2.57
N GLY A 217 11.70 18.62 -1.54
CA GLY A 217 11.31 19.58 -0.52
C GLY A 217 10.92 18.98 0.84
N SER A 218 11.35 17.75 1.14
CA SER A 218 11.37 17.25 2.52
C SER A 218 12.40 18.01 3.35
N THR A 219 12.12 18.23 4.63
CA THR A 219 12.97 19.00 5.53
C THR A 219 13.11 18.31 6.89
N MET A 220 14.11 18.70 7.66
CA MET A 220 14.27 18.26 9.04
C MET A 220 14.69 19.43 9.92
N HIS A 221 14.02 19.58 11.05
CA HIS A 221 14.40 20.49 12.12
C HIS A 221 14.87 19.68 13.32
N LEU A 222 16.18 19.64 13.52
CA LEU A 222 16.80 19.03 14.69
C LEU A 222 17.05 20.11 15.73
N LYS A 223 16.60 19.88 16.97
CA LYS A 223 16.91 20.72 18.14
C LYS A 223 17.62 19.88 19.17
N PHE A 224 18.73 20.40 19.69
CA PHE A 224 19.62 19.59 20.49
C PHE A 224 20.51 20.42 21.41
N ASN A 225 20.93 19.79 22.48
CA ASN A 225 21.82 20.32 23.50
C ASN A 225 23.06 19.42 23.63
N TYR A 226 24.17 19.96 24.09
CA TYR A 226 25.40 19.20 24.24
C TYR A 226 26.27 19.75 25.36
N ALA A 227 27.21 18.91 25.82
CA ALA A 227 28.08 19.27 26.93
C ALA A 227 29.03 20.44 26.59
N ASP A 228 29.27 21.33 27.55
CA ASP A 228 30.16 22.49 27.38
C ASP A 228 31.65 22.15 27.35
N ASN A 229 32.02 20.93 27.77
CA ASN A 229 33.41 20.48 27.87
C ASN A 229 33.99 19.93 26.55
N LEU A 230 33.31 20.16 25.44
CA LEU A 230 33.73 19.72 24.11
C LEU A 230 34.90 20.56 23.57
N ASP A 231 35.66 19.93 22.69
CA ASP A 231 36.51 20.64 21.74
C ASP A 231 35.65 21.12 20.57
N PHE A 232 35.15 22.34 20.70
CA PHE A 232 34.31 22.96 19.68
C PHE A 232 35.03 23.18 18.35
N ASP A 233 36.36 23.02 18.26
CA ASP A 233 37.05 23.14 16.98
C ASP A 233 36.84 21.94 16.06
N THR A 234 36.54 20.78 16.64
CA THR A 234 36.46 19.48 15.97
C THR A 234 35.12 18.78 16.17
N SER A 235 34.31 19.22 17.12
CA SER A 235 33.00 18.61 17.39
C SER A 235 31.92 19.08 16.42
N LEU A 236 31.12 18.16 15.92
CA LEU A 236 30.06 18.43 14.93
C LEU A 236 28.88 17.46 15.09
N VAL A 237 27.74 17.84 14.52
CA VAL A 237 26.61 16.96 14.28
C VAL A 237 26.49 16.71 12.78
N THR A 238 26.23 15.46 12.38
CA THR A 238 26.02 15.02 11.00
C THR A 238 24.70 14.29 10.88
N ILE A 239 23.96 14.57 9.82
CA ILE A 239 22.69 13.94 9.50
C ILE A 239 22.90 13.09 8.25
N SER A 240 22.47 11.83 8.33
CA SER A 240 22.55 10.89 7.21
C SER A 240 21.21 10.22 6.94
N ILE A 241 20.91 9.97 5.67
CA ILE A 241 19.75 9.21 5.21
C ILE A 241 20.27 8.00 4.44
N ASN A 242 19.87 6.79 4.84
CA ASN A 242 20.36 5.53 4.24
C ASN A 242 21.89 5.50 4.11
N ASP A 243 22.59 5.86 5.19
CA ASP A 243 24.06 5.97 5.28
C ASP A 243 24.72 7.03 4.39
N ARG A 244 23.95 7.83 3.65
CA ARG A 244 24.45 9.00 2.91
C ARG A 244 24.36 10.26 3.78
N PRO A 245 25.47 10.93 4.11
CA PRO A 245 25.44 12.23 4.79
C PRO A 245 24.76 13.29 3.92
N ILE A 246 23.79 14.00 4.48
CA ILE A 246 23.02 15.05 3.78
C ILE A 246 23.34 16.46 4.30
N GLY A 247 23.94 16.57 5.48
CA GLY A 247 24.33 17.84 6.06
C GLY A 247 25.05 17.66 7.39
N SER A 248 25.81 18.68 7.77
CA SER A 248 26.52 18.71 9.05
C SER A 248 26.62 20.13 9.59
N LYS A 249 26.81 20.25 10.90
CA LYS A 249 27.01 21.53 11.58
C LYS A 249 28.03 21.39 12.70
N LYS A 250 29.02 22.30 12.71
CA LYS A 250 30.00 22.42 13.79
C LYS A 250 29.30 22.87 15.09
N LEU A 251 29.61 22.22 16.20
CA LEU A 251 29.09 22.59 17.52
C LEU A 251 29.83 23.82 18.05
N SER A 252 29.16 24.62 18.89
CA SER A 252 29.76 25.83 19.48
C SER A 252 29.37 26.05 20.94
N ALA A 253 30.29 26.59 21.74
CA ALA A 253 30.01 26.90 23.15
C ALA A 253 28.79 27.82 23.33
N ALA A 254 28.60 28.78 22.41
CA ALA A 254 27.53 29.78 22.51
C ALA A 254 26.12 29.20 22.38
N LYS A 255 25.98 27.99 21.83
CA LYS A 255 24.67 27.35 21.55
C LYS A 255 24.47 26.04 22.30
N ALA A 256 25.37 25.64 23.20
CA ALA A 256 25.37 24.33 23.84
C ALA A 256 24.07 23.94 24.56
N SER A 257 23.34 24.92 25.10
CA SER A 257 22.09 24.71 25.83
C SER A 257 20.81 24.86 24.98
N ALA A 258 20.92 25.22 23.69
CA ALA A 258 19.80 25.34 22.76
C ALA A 258 20.32 25.56 21.33
N ASP A 259 20.81 24.49 20.67
CA ASP A 259 21.21 24.55 19.27
C ASP A 259 20.17 23.91 18.35
N GLU A 260 20.20 24.31 17.08
CA GLU A 260 19.29 23.79 16.07
C GLU A 260 19.95 23.63 14.70
N LEU A 261 19.45 22.69 13.92
CA LEU A 261 19.87 22.44 12.55
C LEU A 261 18.63 22.20 11.69
N LEU A 262 18.41 23.11 10.74
CA LEU A 262 17.40 22.95 9.69
C LEU A 262 18.10 22.49 8.41
N LEU A 263 17.63 21.38 7.84
CA LEU A 263 18.15 20.84 6.58
C LEU A 263 17.01 20.56 5.61
N GLU A 264 17.25 20.81 4.34
CA GLU A 264 16.45 20.28 3.24
C GLU A 264 17.09 18.98 2.75
N PHE A 265 16.25 18.03 2.40
CA PHE A 265 16.70 16.75 1.88
C PHE A 265 17.10 16.91 0.41
N PRO A 266 18.26 16.37 -0.02
CA PRO A 266 18.63 16.39 -1.42
C PRO A 266 17.59 15.70 -2.31
N ASP A 267 17.35 16.30 -3.47
CA ASP A 267 16.39 15.84 -4.48
C ASP A 267 16.71 14.45 -5.07
N ASP A 268 17.95 13.99 -4.91
CA ASP A 268 18.46 12.73 -5.46
C ASP A 268 18.57 11.61 -4.41
N LEU A 269 17.89 11.77 -3.26
CA LEU A 269 17.77 10.69 -2.28
C LEU A 269 16.79 9.62 -2.77
N ASP A 270 17.27 8.38 -2.83
CA ASP A 270 16.43 7.20 -3.02
C ASP A 270 15.70 6.88 -1.71
N MET A 271 14.58 7.56 -1.48
CA MET A 271 13.70 7.33 -0.35
C MET A 271 12.52 6.47 -0.82
N THR A 272 12.55 5.19 -0.47
CA THR A 272 11.44 4.26 -0.64
C THR A 272 10.36 4.47 0.44
N ASP A 273 9.42 3.53 0.56
CA ASP A 273 8.37 3.48 1.59
C ASP A 273 8.91 3.46 3.03
N SER A 274 10.22 3.21 3.20
CA SER A 274 10.95 3.40 4.45
C SER A 274 12.37 3.89 4.20
N PHE A 275 12.97 4.55 5.19
CA PHE A 275 14.38 4.92 5.18
C PHE A 275 14.93 5.06 6.60
N VAL A 276 16.26 5.01 6.72
CA VAL A 276 16.97 5.17 7.98
C VAL A 276 17.52 6.60 8.08
N LEU A 277 17.08 7.34 9.10
CA LEU A 277 17.63 8.64 9.46
C LEU A 277 18.59 8.48 10.63
N LYS A 278 19.84 8.91 10.46
CA LYS A 278 20.87 8.87 11.50
C LYS A 278 21.27 10.29 11.90
N VAL A 279 21.30 10.53 13.20
CA VAL A 279 21.87 11.73 13.81
C VAL A 279 23.14 11.33 14.54
N GLY A 280 24.29 11.65 13.94
CA GLY A 280 25.61 11.37 14.49
C GLY A 280 26.22 12.61 15.12
N PHE A 281 26.70 12.50 16.36
CA PHE A 281 27.47 13.52 17.05
C PHE A 281 28.91 13.07 17.21
N ASP A 282 29.85 13.86 16.73
CA ASP A 282 31.26 13.72 17.06
C ASP A 282 31.57 14.57 18.29
N LEU A 283 31.47 13.95 19.47
CA LEU A 283 31.66 14.60 20.77
C LEU A 283 33.13 14.53 21.19
N ILE A 284 33.95 15.39 20.57
CA ILE A 284 35.39 15.45 20.86
C ILE A 284 35.62 16.30 22.12
N VAL A 285 36.53 15.88 22.99
CA VAL A 285 36.94 16.65 24.17
C VAL A 285 38.42 17.03 24.07
N LYS A 286 38.79 18.21 24.57
CA LYS A 286 40.19 18.69 24.48
C LYS A 286 41.20 17.79 25.20
N ASN A 287 40.76 17.12 26.27
CA ASN A 287 41.60 16.26 27.11
C ASN A 287 40.91 14.91 27.38
N PRO A 288 40.94 13.95 26.42
CA PRO A 288 40.20 12.69 26.54
C PRO A 288 40.65 11.81 27.71
N LYS A 289 41.90 11.95 28.17
CA LYS A 289 42.43 11.23 29.35
C LYS A 289 41.69 11.56 30.66
N ASN A 290 40.96 12.67 30.71
CA ASN A 290 40.22 13.11 31.90
C ASN A 290 38.76 12.63 31.91
N VAL A 291 38.28 12.04 30.82
CA VAL A 291 36.94 11.44 30.75
C VAL A 291 37.03 10.05 31.37
N LYS A 292 36.64 9.94 32.64
CA LYS A 292 36.68 8.70 33.42
C LYS A 292 35.37 7.91 33.39
N THR A 293 34.31 8.49 32.83
CA THR A 293 32.97 7.90 32.79
C THR A 293 32.43 7.92 31.35
N ASN A 294 31.59 6.95 31.02
CA ASN A 294 30.84 6.92 29.75
C ASN A 294 29.64 7.87 29.74
N GLN A 295 29.46 8.69 30.78
CA GLN A 295 28.33 9.63 30.92
C GLN A 295 28.64 11.04 30.44
N THR A 296 29.91 11.34 30.12
CA THR A 296 30.36 12.62 29.56
C THR A 296 31.40 12.36 28.46
N PRO A 297 31.47 13.19 27.41
CA PRO A 297 30.49 14.22 27.04
C PRO A 297 29.13 13.60 26.69
N TRP A 298 28.13 14.46 26.51
CA TRP A 298 26.78 14.05 26.15
C TRP A 298 26.20 14.99 25.09
N ALA A 299 25.24 14.48 24.33
CA ALA A 299 24.33 15.25 23.51
C ALA A 299 22.89 14.80 23.84
N TYR A 300 21.94 15.70 23.64
CA TYR A 300 20.53 15.44 23.87
C TYR A 300 19.72 15.98 22.70
N ILE A 301 19.02 15.09 22.00
CA ILE A 301 18.09 15.44 20.95
C ILE A 301 16.74 15.72 21.60
N GLU A 302 16.19 16.91 21.38
CA GLU A 302 14.91 17.30 21.98
C GLU A 302 13.74 16.59 21.28
N ASN A 303 12.67 16.30 22.03
CA ASN A 303 11.43 15.70 21.52
C ASN A 303 10.63 16.59 20.57
N THR A 304 11.02 17.87 20.44
CA THR A 304 10.45 18.78 19.45
C THR A 304 11.19 18.74 18.10
N SER A 305 12.18 17.85 17.97
CA SER A 305 12.84 17.58 16.69
C SER A 305 11.94 16.72 15.80
N ALA A 306 11.82 17.12 14.53
CA ALA A 306 10.96 16.44 13.58
C ALA A 306 11.52 16.51 12.15
N ALA A 307 11.16 15.52 11.33
CA ALA A 307 11.32 15.55 9.89
C ALA A 307 9.96 15.79 9.24
N PHE A 308 9.88 16.73 8.30
CA PHE A 308 8.73 16.89 7.43
C PHE A 308 9.01 16.19 6.10
N ILE A 309 8.29 15.12 5.83
CA ILE A 309 8.45 14.34 4.61
C ILE A 309 7.37 14.72 3.62
N LYS A 310 7.79 15.40 2.56
CA LYS A 310 6.92 15.81 1.49
C LYS A 310 6.68 14.63 0.57
N THR A 311 5.42 14.32 0.34
CA THR A 311 4.98 13.17 -0.46
C THR A 311 4.02 13.60 -1.56
N GLN A 312 3.96 12.83 -2.64
CA GLN A 312 3.00 12.96 -3.74
C GLN A 312 2.37 11.60 -4.04
N GLU A 313 1.15 11.58 -4.56
CA GLU A 313 0.49 10.33 -4.96
C GLU A 313 1.31 9.60 -6.05
N LEU A 314 1.39 8.29 -5.95
CA LEU A 314 2.05 7.43 -6.91
C LEU A 314 1.15 7.20 -8.13
N ASP A 315 1.47 7.80 -9.28
CA ASP A 315 0.67 7.68 -10.52
C ASP A 315 1.26 6.71 -11.56
N THR A 316 2.39 6.08 -11.22
CA THR A 316 3.11 5.20 -12.12
C THR A 316 2.49 3.79 -12.12
N MET A 317 2.11 3.32 -13.31
CA MET A 317 1.33 2.11 -13.53
C MET A 317 2.20 0.94 -14.01
N LEU A 318 3.12 0.53 -13.14
CA LEU A 318 3.98 -0.65 -13.28
C LEU A 318 3.77 -1.59 -12.08
N PHE A 319 4.08 -2.88 -12.23
CA PHE A 319 4.01 -3.85 -11.14
C PHE A 319 4.98 -3.55 -9.99
N SER A 320 6.05 -2.76 -10.23
CA SER A 320 6.90 -2.23 -9.15
C SER A 320 6.11 -1.45 -8.10
N ASN A 321 4.94 -0.94 -8.49
CA ASN A 321 4.05 -0.12 -7.67
C ASN A 321 2.77 -0.85 -7.30
N TYR A 322 2.64 -2.13 -7.64
CA TYR A 322 1.53 -2.94 -7.16
C TYR A 322 1.74 -3.23 -5.66
N PRO A 323 0.69 -3.36 -4.83
CA PRO A 323 -0.71 -3.03 -5.08
C PRO A 323 -1.06 -1.54 -4.94
N ASN A 324 -0.10 -0.65 -4.74
CA ASN A 324 -0.32 0.76 -4.37
C ASN A 324 -1.23 1.54 -5.34
N MET A 325 -1.27 1.20 -6.64
CA MET A 325 -2.23 1.84 -7.57
C MET A 325 -3.71 1.52 -7.29
N PHE A 326 -3.97 0.52 -6.45
CA PHE A 326 -5.30 0.13 -5.97
C PHE A 326 -5.57 0.64 -4.54
N ILE A 327 -4.64 1.41 -3.96
CA ILE A 327 -4.72 2.00 -2.63
C ILE A 327 -4.84 3.52 -2.77
N LYS A 328 -5.64 4.13 -1.90
CA LYS A 328 -5.79 5.58 -1.78
C LYS A 328 -5.94 5.98 -0.32
N SER A 329 -5.08 6.86 0.17
CA SER A 329 -5.03 7.29 1.56
C SER A 329 -5.01 6.11 2.54
N HIS A 330 -4.18 5.10 2.26
CA HIS A 330 -4.11 3.83 2.98
C HIS A 330 -5.40 3.00 3.02
N SER A 331 -6.37 3.26 2.14
CA SER A 331 -7.59 2.44 2.01
C SER A 331 -7.80 1.98 0.57
N PHE A 332 -8.82 1.16 0.31
CA PHE A 332 -9.12 0.72 -1.05
C PHE A 332 -9.48 1.92 -1.94
N GLY A 333 -8.80 2.05 -3.08
CA GLY A 333 -9.00 3.15 -4.03
C GLY A 333 -10.20 2.93 -4.96
N ASP A 334 -11.40 2.77 -4.40
CA ASP A 334 -12.66 2.49 -5.11
C ASP A 334 -12.53 1.34 -6.11
N LEU A 335 -12.46 0.10 -5.60
CA LEU A 335 -12.17 -1.09 -6.39
C LEU A 335 -13.42 -1.69 -7.00
N GLY A 336 -13.39 -1.90 -8.32
CA GLY A 336 -14.38 -2.65 -9.07
C GLY A 336 -13.80 -3.98 -9.55
N ILE A 337 -14.32 -5.10 -9.05
CA ILE A 337 -13.82 -6.44 -9.34
C ILE A 337 -14.82 -7.15 -10.25
N ILE A 338 -14.43 -7.37 -11.51
CA ILE A 338 -15.27 -8.06 -12.49
C ILE A 338 -14.90 -9.54 -12.44
N LEU A 339 -15.86 -10.34 -11.97
CA LEU A 339 -15.73 -11.77 -11.79
C LEU A 339 -16.09 -12.53 -13.07
N PRO A 340 -15.65 -13.79 -13.18
CA PRO A 340 -16.27 -14.75 -14.09
C PRO A 340 -17.74 -15.00 -13.71
N GLU A 341 -18.52 -15.50 -14.66
CA GLU A 341 -19.94 -15.86 -14.46
C GLU A 341 -20.15 -16.84 -13.29
N LYS A 342 -19.18 -17.72 -13.02
CA LYS A 342 -19.18 -18.66 -11.90
C LYS A 342 -17.81 -18.73 -11.25
N MET A 343 -17.80 -18.73 -9.92
CA MET A 343 -16.59 -18.91 -9.11
C MET A 343 -16.33 -20.40 -8.89
N ASP A 344 -15.10 -20.84 -9.12
CA ASP A 344 -14.60 -22.17 -8.77
C ASP A 344 -13.43 -22.01 -7.78
N GLU A 345 -12.83 -23.13 -7.37
CA GLU A 345 -11.70 -23.12 -6.43
C GLU A 345 -10.51 -22.26 -6.92
N HIS A 346 -10.27 -22.18 -8.23
CA HIS A 346 -9.16 -21.42 -8.80
C HIS A 346 -9.44 -19.92 -8.70
N TYR A 347 -10.69 -19.51 -8.92
CA TYR A 347 -11.09 -18.11 -8.76
C TYR A 347 -11.08 -17.67 -7.29
N PHE A 348 -11.46 -18.54 -6.34
CA PHE A 348 -11.31 -18.26 -4.91
C PHE A 348 -9.84 -18.11 -4.51
N LYS A 349 -8.95 -18.97 -5.01
CA LYS A 349 -7.49 -18.82 -4.82
C LYS A 349 -6.95 -17.54 -5.47
N THR A 350 -7.49 -17.14 -6.61
CA THR A 350 -7.13 -15.89 -7.30
C THR A 350 -7.46 -14.68 -6.42
N VAL A 351 -8.69 -14.60 -5.89
CA VAL A 351 -9.12 -13.53 -4.98
C VAL A 351 -8.30 -13.55 -3.69
N THR A 352 -8.03 -14.75 -3.15
CA THR A 352 -7.16 -14.95 -1.98
C THR A 352 -5.81 -14.28 -2.18
N ASN A 353 -5.12 -14.60 -3.28
CA ASN A 353 -3.79 -14.04 -3.57
C ASN A 353 -3.83 -12.51 -3.62
N LEU A 354 -4.78 -11.95 -4.38
CA LEU A 354 -4.87 -10.51 -4.58
C LEU A 354 -5.13 -9.77 -3.26
N PHE A 355 -6.10 -10.22 -2.47
CA PHE A 355 -6.56 -9.46 -1.30
C PHE A 355 -5.78 -9.73 -0.02
N ASN A 356 -4.98 -10.79 0.06
CA ASN A 356 -3.95 -10.87 1.08
C ASN A 356 -2.89 -9.77 0.85
N LEU A 357 -2.41 -9.60 -0.38
CA LEU A 357 -1.43 -8.56 -0.65
C LEU A 357 -2.03 -7.16 -0.57
N ILE A 358 -3.17 -6.90 -1.23
CA ILE A 358 -3.83 -5.58 -1.17
C ILE A 358 -4.18 -5.24 0.29
N GLY A 359 -4.65 -6.21 1.08
CA GLY A 359 -4.97 -6.01 2.51
C GLY A 359 -3.77 -5.61 3.36
N ASN A 360 -2.58 -6.13 3.07
CA ASN A 360 -1.34 -5.72 3.75
C ASN A 360 -1.00 -4.24 3.55
N TYR A 361 -1.44 -3.64 2.43
CA TYR A 361 -1.19 -2.23 2.12
C TYR A 361 -2.38 -1.32 2.46
N ALA A 362 -3.60 -1.85 2.45
CA ALA A 362 -4.80 -1.15 2.91
C ALA A 362 -4.84 -1.10 4.44
N GLN A 363 -4.21 -0.08 5.04
CA GLN A 363 -4.25 0.14 6.49
C GLN A 363 -5.64 0.54 7.00
N SER A 364 -6.62 0.77 6.12
CA SER A 364 -7.99 1.15 6.47
C SER A 364 -9.06 0.41 5.67
N ASN A 365 -10.20 0.11 6.33
CA ASN A 365 -11.35 -0.57 5.75
C ASN A 365 -12.46 0.36 5.22
N VAL A 366 -12.20 1.67 5.11
CA VAL A 366 -13.20 2.69 4.74
C VAL A 366 -13.45 2.79 3.24
N GLY A 367 -12.46 2.44 2.41
CA GLY A 367 -12.55 2.41 0.96
C GLY A 367 -13.52 1.34 0.45
N GLU A 368 -13.98 1.51 -0.79
CA GLU A 368 -15.02 0.65 -1.37
C GLU A 368 -14.45 -0.51 -2.18
N ILE A 369 -15.08 -1.69 -2.02
CA ILE A 369 -14.85 -2.91 -2.78
C ILE A 369 -16.19 -3.36 -3.35
N THR A 370 -16.35 -3.28 -4.68
CA THR A 370 -17.56 -3.68 -5.39
C THR A 370 -17.27 -4.82 -6.34
N TYR A 371 -17.95 -5.95 -6.16
CA TYR A 371 -17.90 -7.07 -7.10
C TYR A 371 -18.98 -6.94 -8.17
N PHE A 372 -18.68 -7.44 -9.37
CA PHE A 372 -19.58 -7.51 -10.51
C PHE A 372 -19.50 -8.89 -11.16
N LYS A 373 -20.56 -9.69 -11.08
CA LYS A 373 -20.70 -10.97 -11.81
C LYS A 373 -21.03 -10.77 -13.29
N THR A 374 -21.59 -9.62 -13.63
CA THR A 374 -21.83 -9.21 -15.01
C THR A 374 -21.19 -7.83 -15.23
N PRO A 375 -20.48 -7.59 -16.35
CA PRO A 375 -19.85 -6.30 -16.56
C PRO A 375 -20.88 -5.17 -16.53
N PRO A 376 -20.74 -4.18 -15.63
CA PRO A 376 -21.67 -3.07 -15.54
C PRO A 376 -21.50 -2.13 -16.73
N LYS A 377 -22.41 -1.15 -16.86
CA LYS A 377 -22.28 -0.10 -17.88
C LYS A 377 -20.99 0.69 -17.68
N GLU A 378 -20.45 1.22 -18.78
CA GLU A 378 -19.22 2.02 -18.80
C GLU A 378 -19.22 3.18 -17.79
N ALA A 379 -20.36 3.84 -17.57
CA ALA A 379 -20.47 4.90 -16.56
C ALA A 379 -20.08 4.42 -15.15
N ILE A 380 -20.39 3.18 -14.78
CA ILE A 380 -20.02 2.59 -13.48
C ILE A 380 -18.55 2.13 -13.50
N LEU A 381 -18.08 1.59 -14.61
CA LEU A 381 -16.65 1.22 -14.77
C LEU A 381 -15.75 2.44 -14.64
N SER A 382 -16.20 3.61 -15.10
CA SER A 382 -15.46 4.87 -15.03
C SER A 382 -15.27 5.42 -13.61
N THR A 383 -15.96 4.89 -12.61
CA THR A 383 -15.81 5.37 -11.22
C THR A 383 -14.80 4.58 -10.41
N HIS A 384 -14.24 3.48 -10.95
CA HIS A 384 -13.43 2.52 -10.19
C HIS A 384 -12.03 2.31 -10.78
N ASN A 385 -11.09 1.92 -9.93
CA ASN A 385 -9.93 1.14 -10.37
C ASN A 385 -10.39 -0.32 -10.54
N LEU A 386 -9.99 -0.97 -11.63
CA LEU A 386 -10.60 -2.23 -12.06
C LEU A 386 -9.66 -3.42 -11.88
N ILE A 387 -10.19 -4.51 -11.37
CA ILE A 387 -9.56 -5.84 -11.40
C ILE A 387 -10.50 -6.76 -12.16
N VAL A 388 -10.04 -7.30 -13.29
CA VAL A 388 -10.84 -8.17 -14.17
C VAL A 388 -10.26 -9.57 -14.12
N LEU A 389 -11.07 -10.54 -13.69
CA LEU A 389 -10.65 -11.94 -13.50
C LEU A 389 -11.46 -12.85 -14.42
N GLY A 390 -10.80 -13.79 -15.09
CA GLY A 390 -11.49 -14.85 -15.83
C GLY A 390 -10.84 -15.28 -17.12
N THR A 391 -11.54 -16.12 -17.85
CA THR A 391 -11.23 -16.49 -19.22
C THR A 391 -12.13 -15.69 -20.18
N PRO A 392 -11.79 -15.60 -21.47
CA PRO A 392 -12.73 -15.10 -22.46
C PRO A 392 -14.05 -15.88 -22.47
N LYS A 393 -14.06 -17.16 -22.09
CA LYS A 393 -15.25 -18.01 -22.12
C LYS A 393 -16.30 -17.58 -21.09
N ASP A 394 -15.86 -17.23 -19.88
CA ASP A 394 -16.70 -16.97 -18.71
C ASP A 394 -16.64 -15.53 -18.19
N ASN A 395 -15.88 -14.64 -18.85
CA ASN A 395 -15.94 -13.21 -18.60
C ASN A 395 -16.01 -12.41 -19.92
N PRO A 396 -17.18 -11.84 -20.29
CA PRO A 396 -17.36 -11.14 -21.56
C PRO A 396 -16.58 -9.82 -21.66
N LEU A 397 -16.18 -9.21 -20.53
CA LEU A 397 -15.34 -8.02 -20.55
C LEU A 397 -13.92 -8.36 -21.06
N ILE A 398 -13.40 -9.54 -20.73
CA ILE A 398 -12.08 -9.97 -21.23
C ILE A 398 -12.10 -10.13 -22.76
N LYS A 399 -13.19 -10.70 -23.31
CA LYS A 399 -13.39 -10.76 -24.77
C LYS A 399 -13.35 -9.39 -25.42
N SER A 400 -14.05 -8.40 -24.85
CA SER A 400 -14.10 -7.05 -25.41
C SER A 400 -12.77 -6.29 -25.26
N LEU A 401 -12.01 -6.58 -24.20
CA LEU A 401 -10.69 -6.03 -23.95
C LEU A 401 -9.58 -6.65 -24.81
N ASN A 402 -9.81 -7.77 -25.51
CA ASN A 402 -8.76 -8.51 -26.23
C ASN A 402 -7.91 -7.65 -27.18
N SER A 403 -8.51 -6.66 -27.84
CA SER A 403 -7.78 -5.74 -28.73
C SER A 403 -6.80 -4.81 -28.02
N LYS A 404 -7.01 -4.57 -26.72
CA LYS A 404 -6.26 -3.67 -25.83
C LYS A 404 -5.23 -4.41 -24.96
N LEU A 405 -5.33 -5.74 -24.85
CA LEU A 405 -4.34 -6.56 -24.13
C LEU A 405 -2.97 -6.52 -24.82
N PHE A 406 -1.89 -6.67 -24.05
CA PHE A 406 -0.53 -6.88 -24.55
C PHE A 406 -0.34 -8.32 -25.04
N PHE A 407 -0.81 -9.30 -24.25
CA PHE A 407 -0.95 -10.68 -24.67
C PHE A 407 -2.39 -10.91 -25.11
N LYS A 408 -2.59 -10.94 -26.43
CA LYS A 408 -3.90 -11.06 -27.08
C LYS A 408 -4.21 -12.52 -27.37
N TYR A 409 -5.48 -12.86 -27.31
CA TYR A 409 -5.99 -14.14 -27.76
C TYR A 409 -6.14 -14.17 -29.29
N ASP A 410 -6.07 -15.39 -29.83
CA ASP A 410 -6.51 -15.70 -31.18
C ASP A 410 -8.03 -15.45 -31.36
N LYS A 411 -8.52 -15.57 -32.60
CA LYS A 411 -9.94 -15.34 -32.91
C LYS A 411 -10.88 -16.33 -32.20
N SER A 412 -10.40 -17.53 -31.88
CA SER A 412 -11.19 -18.54 -31.18
C SER A 412 -11.14 -18.41 -29.65
N PHE A 413 -10.30 -17.52 -29.12
CA PHE A 413 -10.06 -17.33 -27.69
C PHE A 413 -9.54 -18.58 -26.96
N LYS A 414 -8.79 -19.43 -27.68
CA LYS A 414 -8.27 -20.69 -27.14
C LYS A 414 -6.79 -20.66 -26.84
N THR A 415 -6.04 -19.68 -27.35
CA THR A 415 -4.60 -19.55 -27.12
C THR A 415 -4.15 -18.09 -27.23
N PHE A 416 -3.06 -17.74 -26.57
CA PHE A 416 -2.40 -16.44 -26.76
C PHE A 416 -1.57 -16.41 -28.05
N LEU A 417 -1.59 -15.26 -28.72
CA LEU A 417 -0.80 -14.99 -29.91
C LEU A 417 0.60 -14.49 -29.55
N SER A 418 1.55 -14.81 -30.42
CA SER A 418 2.86 -14.15 -30.43
C SER A 418 2.70 -12.63 -30.52
N ASN A 419 3.60 -11.89 -29.87
CA ASN A 419 3.66 -10.43 -29.90
C ASN A 419 5.10 -9.94 -30.10
N GLU A 420 5.33 -8.64 -29.98
CA GLU A 420 6.64 -8.01 -30.17
C GLU A 420 7.68 -8.39 -29.09
N LYS A 421 7.27 -9.02 -28.00
CA LYS A 421 8.15 -9.43 -26.88
C LYS A 421 8.39 -10.93 -26.84
N LEU A 422 7.41 -11.74 -27.24
CA LEU A 422 7.48 -13.19 -27.13
C LEU A 422 6.85 -13.87 -28.36
N SER A 423 7.63 -14.77 -28.97
CA SER A 423 7.09 -15.77 -29.89
C SER A 423 6.50 -16.93 -29.08
N ILE A 424 5.22 -17.20 -29.30
CA ILE A 424 4.39 -18.16 -28.56
C ILE A 424 4.00 -19.28 -29.53
N GLU A 425 4.39 -20.50 -29.19
CA GLU A 425 3.90 -21.72 -29.83
C GLU A 425 2.43 -21.96 -29.41
N GLU A 426 1.61 -22.50 -30.31
CA GLU A 426 0.16 -22.55 -30.14
C GLU A 426 -0.30 -23.33 -28.89
N GLU A 427 0.29 -24.49 -28.61
CA GLU A 427 -0.04 -25.29 -27.42
C GLU A 427 0.50 -24.66 -26.14
N TYR A 428 1.70 -24.09 -26.19
CA TYR A 428 2.25 -23.34 -25.06
C TYR A 428 1.35 -22.16 -24.68
N GLY A 429 0.83 -21.42 -25.67
CA GLY A 429 -0.11 -20.32 -25.46
C GLY A 429 -1.43 -20.73 -24.80
N LYS A 430 -1.77 -22.03 -24.75
CA LYS A 430 -2.94 -22.53 -24.01
C LYS A 430 -2.66 -22.72 -22.52
N GLN A 431 -1.40 -22.82 -22.14
CA GLN A 431 -0.94 -23.26 -20.82
C GLN A 431 -0.36 -22.13 -19.98
N ILE A 432 -0.50 -20.88 -20.42
CA ILE A 432 0.02 -19.72 -19.71
C ILE A 432 -1.12 -18.88 -19.11
N GLY A 433 -0.85 -18.33 -17.93
CA GLY A 433 -1.61 -17.26 -17.30
C GLY A 433 -0.94 -15.92 -17.51
N THR A 434 -1.72 -14.84 -17.65
CA THR A 434 -1.19 -13.48 -17.76
C THR A 434 -1.85 -12.54 -16.77
N ALA A 435 -1.04 -11.74 -16.10
CA ALA A 435 -1.47 -10.56 -15.35
C ALA A 435 -0.99 -9.32 -16.09
N GLN A 436 -1.94 -8.52 -16.59
CA GLN A 436 -1.65 -7.38 -17.45
C GLN A 436 -2.20 -6.11 -16.80
N LEU A 437 -1.31 -5.19 -16.45
CA LEU A 437 -1.67 -3.92 -15.87
C LEU A 437 -1.83 -2.88 -17.00
N LEU A 438 -3.02 -2.33 -17.17
CA LEU A 438 -3.41 -1.43 -18.25
C LEU A 438 -3.94 -0.11 -17.71
N PHE A 439 -3.81 0.96 -18.49
CA PHE A 439 -4.64 2.14 -18.27
C PHE A 439 -6.09 1.76 -18.55
N SER A 440 -6.99 2.06 -17.61
CA SER A 440 -8.41 1.77 -17.81
C SER A 440 -8.92 2.53 -19.03
N PRO A 441 -9.54 1.86 -20.01
CA PRO A 441 -10.16 2.53 -21.14
C PRO A 441 -11.43 3.31 -20.76
N TYR A 442 -11.90 3.18 -19.51
CA TYR A 442 -13.17 3.76 -19.04
C TYR A 442 -12.97 5.00 -18.16
N LYS A 443 -11.79 5.15 -17.54
CA LYS A 443 -11.41 6.34 -16.77
C LYS A 443 -9.94 6.60 -16.93
N GLU A 444 -9.63 7.85 -17.28
CA GLU A 444 -8.31 8.18 -17.78
C GLU A 444 -7.17 8.00 -16.77
N SER A 445 -7.46 8.22 -15.49
CA SER A 445 -6.51 8.08 -14.38
C SER A 445 -6.61 6.76 -13.62
N ALA A 446 -7.49 5.83 -14.03
CA ALA A 446 -7.73 4.59 -13.30
C ALA A 446 -6.85 3.44 -13.80
N ALA A 447 -6.36 2.63 -12.88
CA ALA A 447 -5.69 1.36 -13.16
C ALA A 447 -6.70 0.28 -13.54
N MET A 448 -6.30 -0.61 -14.46
CA MET A 448 -7.01 -1.85 -14.76
C MET A 448 -6.02 -3.01 -14.72
N LEU A 449 -6.18 -3.94 -13.79
CA LEU A 449 -5.45 -5.20 -13.75
C LEU A 449 -6.31 -6.31 -14.35
N VAL A 450 -5.85 -6.93 -15.43
CA VAL A 450 -6.52 -8.07 -16.07
C VAL A 450 -5.74 -9.34 -15.76
N LEU A 451 -6.33 -10.24 -14.97
CA LEU A 451 -5.83 -11.61 -14.78
C LEU A 451 -6.62 -12.54 -15.67
N THR A 452 -5.94 -13.11 -16.67
CA THR A 452 -6.61 -13.94 -17.66
C THR A 452 -5.75 -15.09 -18.18
N GLY A 453 -6.43 -16.15 -18.58
CA GLY A 453 -5.88 -17.33 -19.23
C GLY A 453 -6.98 -18.09 -19.97
N THR A 454 -6.64 -19.24 -20.55
CA THR A 454 -7.59 -20.04 -21.34
C THR A 454 -8.48 -20.91 -20.45
N THR A 455 -8.05 -21.18 -19.21
CA THR A 455 -8.76 -21.95 -18.18
C THR A 455 -8.70 -21.24 -16.81
N PRO A 456 -9.64 -21.52 -15.89
CA PRO A 456 -9.58 -20.98 -14.51
C PRO A 456 -8.24 -21.26 -13.80
N GLU A 457 -7.66 -22.44 -14.01
CA GLU A 457 -6.34 -22.80 -13.47
C GLU A 457 -5.24 -21.85 -13.97
N THR A 458 -5.20 -21.54 -15.26
CA THR A 458 -4.23 -20.56 -15.80
C THR A 458 -4.49 -19.13 -15.32
N VAL A 459 -5.74 -18.77 -14.98
CA VAL A 459 -6.04 -17.48 -14.32
C VAL A 459 -5.45 -17.47 -12.90
N PHE A 460 -5.59 -18.56 -12.15
CA PHE A 460 -4.95 -18.70 -10.84
C PHE A 460 -3.42 -18.63 -10.94
N LEU A 461 -2.81 -19.30 -11.93
CA LEU A 461 -1.37 -19.18 -12.16
C LEU A 461 -0.95 -17.71 -12.27
N ALA A 462 -1.70 -16.90 -13.02
CA ALA A 462 -1.45 -15.46 -13.16
C ALA A 462 -1.40 -14.69 -11.82
N SER A 463 -2.15 -15.13 -10.80
CA SER A 463 -2.17 -14.47 -9.48
C SER A 463 -1.09 -14.94 -8.52
N THR A 464 -0.39 -16.04 -8.79
CA THR A 464 0.63 -16.61 -7.88
C THR A 464 1.85 -15.71 -7.67
N GLN A 465 2.00 -14.69 -8.51
CA GLN A 465 3.07 -13.72 -8.41
C GLN A 465 2.60 -12.42 -7.74
N LEU A 466 1.30 -12.25 -7.54
CA LEU A 466 0.66 -11.04 -7.01
C LEU A 466 0.13 -11.23 -5.57
N ASP A 467 0.71 -12.19 -4.85
CA ASP A 467 0.22 -12.73 -3.58
C ASP A 467 1.01 -12.25 -2.36
N THR A 468 2.30 -11.91 -2.52
CA THR A 468 3.18 -11.47 -1.43
C THR A 468 4.09 -10.31 -1.84
N GLN A 469 4.52 -9.51 -0.86
CA GLN A 469 5.45 -8.39 -1.06
C GLN A 469 6.78 -8.85 -1.67
N LYS A 470 7.28 -10.01 -1.22
CA LYS A 470 8.54 -10.59 -1.69
C LYS A 470 8.50 -10.91 -3.17
N ASN A 471 7.41 -11.51 -3.63
CA ASN A 471 7.22 -11.83 -5.04
C ASN A 471 7.18 -10.53 -5.85
N ASN A 472 6.43 -9.53 -5.36
CA ASN A 472 6.20 -8.28 -6.08
C ASN A 472 7.40 -7.32 -6.17
N ALA A 473 8.28 -7.27 -5.16
CA ALA A 473 9.41 -6.33 -5.10
C ALA A 473 10.43 -6.46 -6.25
N VAL A 474 10.36 -7.53 -7.04
CA VAL A 474 11.28 -7.80 -8.16
C VAL A 474 10.70 -7.35 -9.51
N TYR A 475 9.40 -7.03 -9.59
CA TYR A 475 8.75 -6.73 -10.87
C TYR A 475 8.95 -5.29 -11.28
N LYS A 476 9.40 -5.08 -12.52
CA LYS A 476 9.59 -3.73 -13.09
C LYS A 476 8.76 -3.47 -14.34
N GLY A 477 8.01 -4.48 -14.78
CA GLY A 477 7.18 -4.44 -15.99
C GLY A 477 5.72 -4.06 -15.71
N ASP A 478 4.90 -4.10 -16.75
CA ASP A 478 3.44 -3.94 -16.72
C ASP A 478 2.70 -5.21 -17.12
N THR A 479 3.43 -6.30 -17.36
CA THR A 479 2.88 -7.62 -17.67
C THR A 479 3.71 -8.72 -17.04
N VAL A 480 3.03 -9.70 -16.44
CA VAL A 480 3.61 -10.95 -15.96
C VAL A 480 2.95 -12.11 -16.71
N VAL A 481 3.77 -13.04 -17.19
CA VAL A 481 3.33 -14.30 -17.81
C VAL A 481 3.87 -15.46 -16.98
N ILE A 482 3.02 -16.43 -16.68
CA ILE A 482 3.36 -17.60 -15.86
C ILE A 482 2.92 -18.84 -16.61
N ASP A 483 3.82 -19.81 -16.74
CA ASP A 483 3.51 -21.11 -17.33
C ASP A 483 3.14 -22.15 -16.26
N ASN A 484 2.68 -23.33 -16.71
CA ASN A 484 2.33 -24.45 -15.84
C ASN A 484 3.48 -24.99 -14.96
N ASN A 485 4.74 -24.63 -15.25
CA ASN A 485 5.88 -24.98 -14.41
C ASN A 485 6.19 -23.87 -13.39
N TYR A 486 5.28 -22.91 -13.19
CA TYR A 486 5.45 -21.73 -12.36
C TYR A 486 6.64 -20.87 -12.79
N LYS A 487 7.09 -21.00 -14.05
CA LYS A 487 8.14 -20.14 -14.55
C LYS A 487 7.54 -18.80 -14.95
N ARG A 488 8.14 -17.76 -14.38
CA ARG A 488 7.72 -16.37 -14.56
C ARG A 488 8.50 -15.71 -15.69
N TYR A 489 7.80 -14.88 -16.46
CA TYR A 489 8.38 -13.98 -17.45
C TYR A 489 7.79 -12.58 -17.28
N ASP A 490 8.66 -11.59 -17.08
CA ASP A 490 8.27 -10.20 -16.84
C ASP A 490 8.51 -9.37 -18.10
N TYR A 491 7.50 -8.60 -18.51
CA TYR A 491 7.57 -7.77 -19.71
C TYR A 491 7.16 -6.33 -19.43
N ARG A 492 7.78 -5.41 -20.15
CA ARG A 492 7.43 -3.99 -20.19
C ARG A 492 7.00 -3.60 -21.60
N PHE A 493 5.72 -3.24 -21.75
CA PHE A 493 5.12 -2.76 -23.00
C PHE A 493 5.00 -1.24 -23.03
N LYS A 494 4.55 -0.63 -21.94
CA LYS A 494 4.45 0.84 -21.80
C LYS A 494 5.81 1.52 -21.85
N LYS A 495 5.90 2.55 -22.69
CA LYS A 495 6.98 3.54 -22.65
C LYS A 495 6.70 4.56 -21.56
N ASP A 496 5.54 5.18 -21.61
CA ASP A 496 5.05 6.13 -20.60
C ASP A 496 4.35 5.38 -19.48
N VAL A 497 4.81 5.60 -18.27
CA VAL A 497 4.42 4.80 -17.10
C VAL A 497 3.43 5.54 -16.21
N SER A 498 3.42 6.86 -16.28
CA SER A 498 2.35 7.71 -15.80
C SER A 498 1.58 8.29 -16.99
N ARG A 499 0.33 8.70 -16.76
CA ARG A 499 -0.40 9.44 -17.80
C ARG A 499 -0.05 10.92 -17.82
N SER A 500 0.47 11.47 -16.72
CA SER A 500 1.02 12.83 -16.69
C SER A 500 2.18 12.99 -17.68
N ASP A 501 2.94 11.92 -17.95
CA ASP A 501 3.95 11.86 -19.01
C ASP A 501 3.40 11.83 -20.44
N GLN A 502 2.13 11.45 -20.62
CA GLN A 502 1.45 11.42 -21.92
C GLN A 502 0.71 12.71 -22.27
N GLU A 503 0.48 13.61 -21.31
CA GLU A 503 -0.20 14.89 -21.55
C GLU A 503 0.65 15.80 -22.44
N ASN A 504 0.06 16.30 -23.52
CA ASN A 504 0.70 17.33 -24.33
C ASN A 504 0.83 18.63 -23.53
N LEU A 505 1.82 19.48 -23.85
CA LEU A 505 2.07 20.77 -23.17
C LEU A 505 0.80 21.64 -23.01
N GLY A 506 -0.14 21.58 -23.97
CA GLY A 506 -1.41 22.31 -23.90
C GLY A 506 -2.37 21.78 -22.82
N GLU A 507 -2.43 20.46 -22.62
CA GLU A 507 -3.28 19.82 -21.61
C GLU A 507 -2.73 20.02 -20.20
N ARG A 508 -1.40 19.92 -20.03
CA ARG A 508 -0.72 20.25 -18.75
C ARG A 508 -1.01 21.68 -18.27
N VAL A 509 -1.13 22.63 -19.20
CA VAL A 509 -1.43 24.04 -18.87
C VAL A 509 -2.88 24.24 -18.46
N ILE A 510 -3.82 23.51 -19.07
CA ILE A 510 -5.25 23.61 -18.76
C ILE A 510 -5.58 22.89 -17.44
N ASN A 511 -5.00 21.71 -17.22
CA ASN A 511 -5.24 20.89 -16.04
C ASN A 511 -4.54 21.43 -14.78
N ASN A 512 -3.46 22.20 -14.94
CA ASN A 512 -2.74 22.82 -13.83
C ASN A 512 -3.07 24.31 -13.70
N HIS A 513 -4.03 24.62 -12.83
CA HIS A 513 -4.54 25.98 -12.61
C HIS A 513 -3.43 27.01 -12.27
N LYS A 514 -2.36 26.61 -11.57
CA LYS A 514 -1.25 27.51 -11.26
C LYS A 514 -0.45 27.88 -12.52
N LEU A 515 -0.21 26.91 -13.40
CA LEU A 515 0.50 27.09 -14.66
C LEU A 515 -0.30 27.95 -15.65
N ALA A 516 -1.62 27.77 -15.72
CA ALA A 516 -2.52 28.62 -16.50
C ALA A 516 -2.41 30.11 -16.09
N VAL A 517 -2.37 30.37 -14.78
CA VAL A 517 -2.22 31.73 -14.24
C VAL A 517 -0.87 32.33 -14.63
N TYR A 518 0.24 31.59 -14.48
CA TYR A 518 1.56 32.08 -14.86
C TYR A 518 1.68 32.39 -16.36
N ILE A 519 1.14 31.54 -17.23
CA ILE A 519 1.13 31.78 -18.68
C ILE A 519 0.26 32.97 -19.04
N THR A 520 -0.90 33.13 -18.39
CA THR A 520 -1.77 34.30 -18.60
C THR A 520 -1.05 35.59 -18.23
N VAL A 521 -0.36 35.62 -17.09
CA VAL A 521 0.45 36.76 -16.65
C VAL A 521 1.59 37.04 -17.64
N PHE A 522 2.29 36.00 -18.10
CA PHE A 522 3.36 36.12 -19.08
C PHE A 522 2.87 36.71 -20.43
N LEU A 523 1.73 36.24 -20.94
CA LEU A 523 1.11 36.78 -22.15
C LEU A 523 0.65 38.22 -21.98
N LEU A 524 0.15 38.59 -20.80
CA LEU A 524 -0.20 39.99 -20.47
C LEU A 524 1.03 40.90 -20.50
N VAL A 525 2.16 40.46 -19.95
CA VAL A 525 3.42 41.20 -19.99
C VAL A 525 3.90 41.38 -21.43
N LEU A 526 3.88 40.31 -22.24
CA LEU A 526 4.24 40.40 -23.67
C LEU A 526 3.31 41.33 -24.45
N PHE A 527 2.01 41.32 -24.15
CA PHE A 527 1.05 42.23 -24.75
C PHE A 527 1.33 43.70 -24.39
N ILE A 528 1.67 43.99 -23.14
CA ILE A 528 2.04 45.35 -22.68
C ILE A 528 3.34 45.81 -23.36
N ILE A 529 4.34 44.92 -23.48
CA ILE A 529 5.59 45.21 -24.18
C ILE A 529 5.31 45.45 -25.68
N GLY A 530 4.47 44.62 -26.29
CA GLY A 530 4.05 44.77 -27.69
C GLY A 530 3.32 46.09 -27.94
N LEU A 531 2.36 46.45 -27.09
CA LEU A 531 1.66 47.74 -27.14
C LEU A 531 2.64 48.91 -26.97
N SER A 532 3.54 48.83 -26.00
CA SER A 532 4.54 49.88 -25.75
C SER A 532 5.44 50.08 -26.97
N THR A 533 5.90 48.98 -27.58
CA THR A 533 6.72 49.00 -28.79
C THR A 533 5.95 49.58 -29.98
N PHE A 534 4.67 49.20 -30.15
CA PHE A 534 3.79 49.74 -31.18
C PHE A 534 3.55 51.25 -31.00
N PHE A 535 3.33 51.73 -29.77
CA PHE A 535 3.16 53.15 -29.49
C PHE A 535 4.45 53.95 -29.73
N ILE A 536 5.62 53.40 -29.39
CA ILE A 536 6.92 54.01 -29.69
C ILE A 536 7.13 54.12 -31.21
N LEU A 537 6.86 53.05 -31.97
CA LEU A 537 6.97 53.04 -33.43
C LEU A 537 5.98 54.01 -34.09
N LYS A 538 4.72 54.06 -33.63
CA LYS A 538 3.69 54.98 -34.13
C LYS A 538 4.00 56.45 -33.84
N LYS A 539 4.64 56.74 -32.70
CA LYS A 539 5.09 58.10 -32.34
C LYS A 539 6.21 58.59 -33.25
N ASN A 540 7.14 57.72 -33.62
CA ASN A 540 8.23 58.07 -34.54
C ASN A 540 7.77 58.28 -35.98
N ILE A 541 6.64 57.69 -36.40
CA ILE A 541 6.06 57.90 -37.74
C ILE A 541 5.30 59.23 -37.85
N LYS A 542 4.80 59.79 -36.74
CA LYS A 542 4.07 61.09 -36.73
C LYS A 542 4.94 62.32 -36.47
N GLY A 543 6.25 62.16 -36.23
CA GLY A 543 7.19 63.25 -35.97
C GLY A 543 7.84 63.87 -37.21
N GLY A 544 7.51 63.41 -38.42
CA GLY A 544 8.13 63.85 -39.67
C GLY A 544 7.13 64.45 -40.66
N ASN A 545 6.46 65.55 -40.32
CA ASN A 545 5.98 66.54 -41.30
C ASN A 545 5.34 67.74 -40.58
N ASN A 546 6.13 68.80 -40.36
CA ASN A 546 5.76 70.19 -40.68
C ASN A 546 6.89 71.12 -40.22
N ASP A 547 7.87 71.31 -41.11
CA ASP A 547 8.55 72.60 -41.27
C ASP A 547 8.01 73.21 -42.56
N GLY A 548 7.37 74.37 -42.49
CA GLY A 548 6.76 74.99 -43.66
C GLY A 548 6.02 76.31 -43.42
N THR A 549 6.78 77.40 -43.53
CA THR A 549 6.39 78.76 -43.95
C THR A 549 5.78 79.77 -42.96
N ARG A 550 6.62 80.80 -42.71
CA ARG A 550 6.41 82.23 -42.35
C ARG A 550 5.78 82.61 -41.02
#